data_AF-A0A3M2BWI7-F1
#
_entry.id   AF-A0A3M2BWI7-F1
#
_cell.length_a   1.000
_cell.length_b   1.000
_cell.length_c   1.000
_cell.angle_alpha   90.00
_cell.angle_beta   90.00
_cell.angle_gamma   90.00
#
_symmetry.space_group_name_H-M   'P 1'
#
loop_
_entity.id
_entity.type
_entity.pdbx_description
1 polymer ?
#
loop_
_entity_poly.entity_id
_entity_poly.type
_entity_poly.pdbx_seq_one_letter_code
_entity_poly.pdbx_strand_id
1 'polypeptide(L)'
;MVGRRRERRGYALIAALVVLILTLSAAALIALDLRQRMTYLRQQQRSLQLTAIADAGIALALARLSVDREWEGEPEHDFGAGRLAVNVRRGDGARRRVVTVEARYDRRRRVVEARVVLPPAGLPRLTAWRRLPAAGVR
;
A
#
# COMPACT_ATOMS: atom_id res chain seq x y z
N MET A 1 20.39 36.38 59.62
CA MET A 1 20.57 35.93 58.20
C MET A 1 19.60 34.79 57.81
N VAL A 2 18.29 34.91 58.06
CA VAL A 2 17.32 33.78 57.86
C VAL A 2 16.45 33.95 56.59
N GLY A 3 16.32 35.17 56.03
CA GLY A 3 15.52 35.43 54.82
C GLY A 3 16.03 34.75 53.54
N ARG A 4 17.36 34.67 53.35
CA ARG A 4 17.99 34.12 52.13
C ARG A 4 17.77 32.62 51.90
N ARG A 5 17.43 31.83 52.92
CA ARG A 5 17.19 30.38 52.78
C ARG A 5 15.77 30.05 52.28
N ARG A 6 14.78 30.89 52.55
CA ARG A 6 13.38 30.68 52.11
C ARG A 6 13.20 31.02 50.63
N GLU A 7 13.79 32.12 50.15
CA GLU A 7 13.79 32.50 48.72
C GLU A 7 14.48 31.46 47.83
N ARG A 8 15.62 30.90 48.27
CA ARG A 8 16.34 29.86 47.51
C ARG A 8 15.54 28.56 47.34
N ARG A 9 14.65 28.22 48.28
CA ARG A 9 13.79 27.02 48.18
C ARG A 9 12.69 27.18 47.13
N GLY A 10 12.15 28.39 46.96
CA GLY A 10 11.15 28.69 45.91
C GLY A 10 11.73 28.57 44.51
N TYR A 11 12.94 29.09 44.30
CA TYR A 11 13.65 28.99 43.02
C TYR A 11 13.98 27.54 42.62
N ALA A 12 14.41 26.71 43.57
CA ALA A 12 14.71 25.30 43.29
C ALA A 12 13.46 24.52 42.86
N LEU A 13 12.30 24.80 43.48
CA LEU A 13 11.03 24.18 43.11
C LEU A 13 10.59 24.59 41.69
N ILE A 14 10.67 25.89 41.37
CA ILE A 14 10.32 26.39 40.03
C ILE A 14 11.24 25.78 38.97
N ALA A 15 12.55 25.74 39.23
CA ALA A 15 13.51 25.12 38.31
C ALA A 15 13.21 23.63 38.10
N ALA A 16 12.94 22.87 39.17
CA ALA A 16 12.57 21.46 39.05
C ALA A 16 11.27 21.27 38.26
N LEU A 17 10.28 22.14 38.45
CA LEU A 17 9.01 22.09 37.76
C LEU A 17 9.15 22.44 36.27
N VAL A 18 9.99 23.42 35.93
CA VAL A 18 10.35 23.73 34.53
C VAL A 18 11.06 22.55 33.88
N VAL A 19 12.06 21.95 34.53
CA VAL A 19 12.76 20.77 34.01
C VAL A 19 11.78 19.61 33.82
N LEU A 20 10.86 19.39 34.76
CA LEU A 20 9.84 18.36 34.65
C LEU A 20 8.91 18.62 33.44
N ILE A 21 8.43 19.85 33.27
CA ILE A 21 7.59 20.23 32.12
C ILE A 21 8.33 20.03 30.81
N LEU A 22 9.60 20.44 30.73
CA LEU A 22 10.43 20.24 29.54
C LEU A 22 10.63 18.75 29.25
N THR A 23 10.87 17.94 30.27
CA THR A 23 11.03 16.49 30.15
C THR A 23 9.74 15.83 29.67
N LEU A 24 8.59 16.20 30.24
CA LEU A 24 7.28 15.70 29.82
C LEU A 24 6.95 16.11 28.39
N SER A 25 7.27 17.35 28.01
CA SER A 25 7.11 17.85 26.65
C SER A 25 7.97 17.06 25.66
N ALA A 26 9.23 16.81 25.99
CA ALA A 26 10.13 16.01 25.16
C ALA A 26 9.60 14.57 24.99
N ALA A 27 9.15 13.93 26.08
CA ALA A 27 8.56 12.59 26.03
C ALA A 27 7.29 12.56 25.17
N ALA A 28 6.42 13.57 25.29
CA ALA A 28 5.20 13.69 24.49
C ALA A 28 5.50 13.83 22.99
N LEU A 29 6.52 14.63 22.63
CA LEU A 29 6.96 14.78 21.23
C LEU A 29 7.50 13.47 20.66
N ILE A 30 8.30 12.73 21.43
CA ILE A 30 8.81 11.41 21.01
C ILE A 30 7.66 10.42 20.80
N ALA A 31 6.71 10.38 21.73
CA ALA A 31 5.54 9.50 21.61
C ALA A 31 4.69 9.84 20.36
N LEU A 32 4.55 11.12 20.04
CA LEU A 32 3.84 11.58 18.86
C LEU A 32 4.55 11.15 17.57
N ASP A 33 5.86 11.35 17.47
CA ASP A 33 6.67 10.92 16.33
C ASP A 33 6.57 9.40 16.13
N LEU A 34 6.70 8.62 17.21
CA LEU A 34 6.60 7.16 17.14
C LEU A 34 5.21 6.71 16.64
N ARG A 35 4.14 7.34 17.15
CA ARG A 35 2.77 7.05 16.70
C ARG A 35 2.59 7.37 15.21
N GLN A 36 3.16 8.47 14.74
CA GLN A 36 3.13 8.84 13.32
C GLN A 36 3.88 7.82 12.47
N ARG A 37 5.10 7.44 12.86
CA ARG A 37 5.90 6.42 12.17
C ARG A 37 5.19 5.08 12.10
N MET A 38 4.61 4.60 13.21
CA MET A 38 3.86 3.35 13.21
C MET A 38 2.65 3.39 12.27
N THR A 39 1.94 4.52 12.24
CA THR A 39 0.80 4.71 11.35
C THR A 39 1.25 4.67 9.88
N TYR A 40 2.35 5.35 9.57
CA TYR A 40 2.95 5.36 8.24
C TYR A 40 3.40 3.96 7.80
N LEU A 41 4.11 3.23 8.66
CA LEU A 41 4.56 1.86 8.39
C LEU A 41 3.38 0.92 8.11
N ARG A 42 2.31 1.02 8.89
CA ARG A 42 1.07 0.24 8.64
C ARG A 42 0.45 0.57 7.29
N GLN A 43 0.45 1.84 6.89
CA GLN A 43 -0.05 2.25 5.57
C GLN A 43 0.84 1.75 4.43
N GLN A 44 2.16 1.77 4.62
CA GLN A 44 3.12 1.23 3.66
C GLN A 44 2.95 -0.28 3.50
N GLN A 45 2.86 -1.03 4.60
CA GLN A 45 2.65 -2.48 4.57
C GLN A 45 1.39 -2.85 3.77
N ARG A 46 0.26 -2.17 4.03
CA ARG A 46 -0.98 -2.36 3.27
C ARG A 46 -0.82 -2.03 1.79
N SER A 47 -0.05 -0.99 1.47
CA SER A 47 0.25 -0.62 0.09
C SER A 47 1.07 -1.69 -0.63
N LEU A 48 2.07 -2.26 0.06
CA LEU A 48 2.91 -3.35 -0.45
C LEU A 48 2.12 -4.63 -0.67
N GLN A 49 1.23 -4.99 0.27
CA GLN A 49 0.34 -6.16 0.11
C GLN A 49 -0.57 -6.02 -1.12
N LEU A 50 -1.16 -4.84 -1.34
CA LEU A 50 -1.93 -4.58 -2.56
C LEU A 50 -1.09 -4.65 -3.84
N THR A 51 0.17 -4.19 -3.80
CA THR A 51 1.09 -4.35 -4.93
C THR A 51 1.32 -5.83 -5.22
N ALA A 52 1.67 -6.60 -4.19
CA ALA A 52 1.98 -8.01 -4.34
C ALA A 52 0.79 -8.82 -4.88
N ILE A 53 -0.43 -8.55 -4.40
CA ILE A 53 -1.65 -9.20 -4.91
C ILE A 53 -1.89 -8.82 -6.38
N ALA A 54 -1.70 -7.55 -6.74
CA ALA A 54 -1.89 -7.11 -8.13
C ALA A 54 -0.85 -7.73 -9.08
N ASP A 55 0.41 -7.77 -8.69
CA ASP A 55 1.49 -8.36 -9.46
C ASP A 55 1.29 -9.88 -9.63
N ALA A 56 0.84 -10.55 -8.57
CA ALA A 56 0.48 -11.95 -8.62
C ALA A 56 -0.72 -12.19 -9.56
N GLY A 57 -1.70 -11.29 -9.60
CA GLY A 57 -2.80 -11.35 -10.55
C GLY A 57 -2.37 -11.20 -12.00
N ILE A 58 -1.39 -10.35 -12.29
CA ILE A 58 -0.79 -10.25 -13.63
C ILE A 58 -0.07 -11.55 -13.99
N ALA A 59 0.71 -12.11 -13.06
CA ALA A 59 1.40 -13.37 -13.26
C ALA A 59 0.42 -14.52 -13.53
N LEU A 60 -0.67 -14.60 -12.76
CA LEU A 60 -1.77 -15.54 -12.96
C LEU A 60 -2.38 -15.37 -14.36
N ALA A 61 -2.68 -14.13 -14.77
CA ALA A 61 -3.24 -13.85 -16.09
C ALA A 61 -2.30 -14.29 -17.21
N LEU A 62 -1.00 -14.03 -17.10
CA LEU A 62 0.00 -14.48 -18.08
C LEU A 62 0.09 -16.01 -18.15
N ALA A 63 0.01 -16.68 -17.00
CA ALA A 63 0.00 -18.13 -16.93
C ALA A 63 -1.28 -18.73 -17.53
N ARG A 64 -2.45 -18.15 -17.26
CA ARG A 64 -3.72 -18.58 -17.87
C ARG A 64 -3.73 -18.36 -19.38
N LEU A 65 -3.28 -17.18 -19.83
CA LEU A 65 -3.19 -16.84 -21.26
C LEU A 65 -2.18 -17.68 -22.04
N SER A 66 -1.23 -18.34 -21.38
CA SER A 66 -0.31 -19.27 -22.03
C SER A 66 -0.96 -20.63 -22.32
N VAL A 67 -1.96 -21.01 -21.52
CA VAL A 67 -2.74 -22.24 -21.69
C VAL A 67 -3.96 -22.01 -22.57
N ASP A 68 -4.73 -20.95 -22.31
CA ASP A 68 -5.93 -20.57 -23.05
C ASP A 68 -5.86 -19.09 -23.48
N ARG A 69 -5.73 -18.86 -24.79
CA ARG A 69 -5.59 -17.52 -25.38
C ARG A 69 -6.90 -16.72 -25.42
N GLU A 70 -8.03 -17.39 -25.24
CA GLU A 70 -9.36 -16.78 -25.19
C GLU A 70 -9.88 -16.63 -23.76
N TRP A 71 -9.05 -16.94 -22.74
CA TRP A 71 -9.40 -16.72 -21.35
C TRP A 71 -9.73 -15.26 -21.06
N GLU A 72 -10.93 -15.02 -20.54
CA GLU A 72 -11.51 -13.67 -20.32
C GLU A 72 -11.29 -13.13 -18.90
N GLY A 73 -10.69 -13.93 -18.02
CA GLY A 73 -10.47 -13.57 -16.63
C GLY A 73 -11.13 -14.51 -15.63
N GLU A 74 -11.12 -14.08 -14.37
CA GLU A 74 -11.73 -14.77 -13.24
C GLU A 74 -12.43 -13.73 -12.34
N PRO A 75 -13.64 -14.04 -11.83
CA PRO A 75 -14.35 -13.16 -10.92
C PRO A 75 -13.57 -13.00 -9.60
N GLU A 76 -14.04 -12.07 -8.76
CA GLU A 76 -13.44 -11.83 -7.45
C GLU A 76 -13.40 -13.11 -6.62
N HIS A 77 -12.20 -13.52 -6.21
CA HIS A 77 -11.95 -14.69 -5.37
C HIS A 77 -10.88 -14.39 -4.33
N ASP A 78 -10.79 -15.25 -3.31
CA ASP A 78 -9.79 -15.13 -2.26
C ASP A 78 -8.40 -15.48 -2.81
N PHE A 79 -7.43 -14.59 -2.56
CA PHE A 79 -6.05 -14.73 -3.03
C PHE A 79 -5.07 -14.29 -1.95
N GLY A 80 -4.41 -15.27 -1.32
CA GLY A 80 -3.52 -15.04 -0.19
C GLY A 80 -4.26 -14.40 0.99
N ALA A 81 -3.86 -13.18 1.37
CA ALA A 81 -4.49 -12.43 2.45
C ALA A 81 -5.53 -11.39 1.98
N GLY A 82 -5.85 -11.36 0.69
CA GLY A 82 -6.81 -10.42 0.11
C GLY A 82 -7.70 -11.07 -0.94
N ARG A 83 -8.30 -10.24 -1.78
CA ARG A 83 -9.15 -10.67 -2.90
C ARG A 83 -8.60 -10.17 -4.22
N LEU A 84 -8.85 -10.94 -5.26
CA LEU A 84 -8.34 -10.71 -6.60
C LEU A 84 -9.48 -10.92 -7.60
N ALA A 85 -9.64 -9.98 -8.52
CA ALA A 85 -10.42 -10.18 -9.74
C ALA A 85 -9.55 -9.87 -10.95
N VAL A 86 -9.69 -10.64 -12.01
CA VAL A 86 -8.95 -10.46 -13.25
C VAL A 86 -9.95 -10.38 -14.38
N ASN A 87 -9.81 -9.38 -15.24
CA ASN A 87 -10.60 -9.24 -16.46
C ASN A 87 -9.65 -9.09 -17.64
N VAL A 88 -9.88 -9.84 -18.70
CA VAL A 88 -9.09 -9.80 -19.92
C VAL A 88 -10.00 -9.42 -21.08
N ARG A 89 -9.66 -8.30 -21.73
CA ARG A 89 -10.34 -7.83 -22.93
C ARG A 89 -9.39 -7.83 -24.12
N ARG A 90 -9.95 -7.93 -25.33
CA ARG A 90 -9.18 -7.76 -26.58
C ARG A 90 -8.70 -6.30 -26.67
N GLY A 91 -7.44 -6.11 -27.07
CA GLY A 91 -6.85 -4.80 -27.32
C GLY A 91 -6.86 -4.42 -28.80
N ASP A 92 -6.10 -3.39 -29.16
CA ASP A 92 -5.96 -2.92 -30.55
C ASP A 92 -5.14 -3.91 -31.39
N GLY A 93 -5.79 -4.99 -31.81
CA GLY A 93 -5.27 -6.06 -32.66
C GLY A 93 -5.54 -7.46 -32.12
N ALA A 94 -5.67 -8.44 -33.02
CA ALA A 94 -6.04 -9.83 -32.68
C ALA A 94 -5.13 -10.49 -31.63
N ARG A 95 -3.87 -10.07 -31.57
CA ARG A 95 -2.83 -10.61 -30.67
C ARG A 95 -2.58 -9.76 -29.42
N ARG A 96 -3.35 -8.69 -29.22
CA ARG A 96 -3.21 -7.84 -28.05
C ARG A 96 -4.34 -8.14 -27.07
N ARG A 97 -3.98 -8.24 -25.80
CA ARG A 97 -4.90 -8.34 -24.68
C ARG A 97 -4.62 -7.21 -23.72
N VAL A 98 -5.67 -6.71 -23.10
CA VAL A 98 -5.59 -5.77 -21.99
C VAL A 98 -6.13 -6.51 -20.78
N VAL A 99 -5.25 -6.71 -19.79
CA VAL A 99 -5.55 -7.41 -18.54
C VAL A 99 -5.75 -6.34 -17.47
N THR A 100 -6.94 -6.30 -16.89
CA THR A 100 -7.26 -5.47 -15.74
C THR A 100 -7.29 -6.35 -14.50
N VAL A 101 -6.42 -6.06 -13.55
CA VAL A 101 -6.34 -6.75 -12.27
C VAL A 101 -6.85 -5.82 -11.19
N GLU A 102 -7.82 -6.29 -10.42
CA GLU A 102 -8.32 -5.62 -9.23
C GLU A 102 -7.89 -6.41 -7.98
N ALA A 103 -7.01 -5.78 -7.21
CA ALA A 103 -6.59 -6.28 -5.90
C ALA A 103 -7.36 -5.55 -4.80
N ARG A 104 -7.89 -6.30 -3.84
CA ARG A 104 -8.49 -5.77 -2.61
C ARG A 104 -7.81 -6.36 -1.39
N TYR A 105 -7.52 -5.50 -0.43
CA TYR A 105 -6.97 -5.89 0.86
C TYR A 105 -7.51 -4.95 1.91
N ASP A 106 -8.18 -5.50 2.93
CA ASP A 106 -8.95 -4.71 3.90
C ASP A 106 -9.94 -3.79 3.14
N ARG A 107 -10.13 -2.54 3.58
CA ARG A 107 -10.98 -1.53 2.92
C ARG A 107 -10.32 -0.81 1.74
N ARG A 108 -9.21 -1.33 1.21
CA ARG A 108 -8.48 -0.68 0.12
C ARG A 108 -8.54 -1.51 -1.16
N ARG A 109 -8.58 -0.79 -2.28
CA ARG A 109 -8.61 -1.35 -3.63
C ARG A 109 -7.45 -0.78 -4.45
N ARG A 110 -6.89 -1.59 -5.32
CA ARG A 110 -5.94 -1.18 -6.36
C ARG A 110 -6.32 -1.84 -7.67
N VAL A 111 -6.31 -1.06 -8.74
CA VAL A 111 -6.54 -1.56 -10.09
C VAL A 111 -5.26 -1.35 -10.90
N VAL A 112 -4.83 -2.38 -11.62
CA VAL A 112 -3.66 -2.35 -12.51
C VAL A 112 -4.10 -2.82 -13.88
N GLU A 113 -3.67 -2.09 -14.91
CA GLU A 113 -3.88 -2.45 -16.30
C GLU A 113 -2.54 -2.89 -16.89
N ALA A 114 -2.52 -4.08 -17.47
CA ALA A 114 -1.39 -4.69 -18.15
C ALA A 114 -1.74 -4.92 -19.62
N ARG A 115 -0.83 -4.52 -20.52
CA ARG A 115 -0.93 -4.81 -21.95
C ARG A 115 -0.08 -6.03 -22.26
N VAL A 116 -0.71 -7.04 -22.83
CA VAL A 116 -0.10 -8.33 -23.12
C VAL A 116 -0.17 -8.58 -24.62
N VAL A 117 0.93 -9.06 -25.19
CA VAL A 117 0.99 -9.52 -26.58
C VAL A 117 1.11 -11.04 -26.59
N LEU A 118 0.25 -11.67 -27.38
CA LEU A 118 0.19 -13.12 -27.62
C LEU A 118 0.90 -13.42 -28.96
N PRO A 119 2.19 -13.82 -28.95
CA PRO A 119 2.86 -14.22 -30.17
C PRO A 119 2.21 -15.49 -30.76
N PRO A 120 2.31 -15.71 -32.08
CA PRO A 120 1.67 -16.86 -32.74
C PRO A 120 2.21 -18.19 -32.18
N ALA A 121 3.51 -18.24 -31.88
CA ALA A 121 4.15 -19.30 -31.13
C ALA A 121 4.92 -18.67 -29.95
N GLY A 122 4.88 -19.31 -28.79
CA GLY A 122 5.59 -18.87 -27.57
C GLY A 122 4.68 -18.29 -26.49
N LEU A 123 5.34 -17.79 -25.43
CA LEU A 123 4.70 -17.31 -24.20
C LEU A 123 4.14 -15.88 -24.35
N PRO A 124 3.03 -15.55 -23.67
CA PRO A 124 2.53 -14.18 -23.58
C PRO A 124 3.59 -13.22 -23.04
N ARG A 125 3.69 -12.03 -23.61
CA ARG A 125 4.66 -11.00 -23.19
C ARG A 125 3.94 -9.76 -22.68
N LEU A 126 4.29 -9.35 -21.46
CA LEU A 126 3.89 -8.07 -20.91
C LEU A 126 4.67 -6.95 -21.62
N THR A 127 3.98 -6.02 -22.27
CA THR A 127 4.62 -4.90 -22.98
C THR A 127 4.56 -3.59 -22.20
N ALA A 128 3.50 -3.40 -21.43
CA ALA A 128 3.34 -2.26 -20.55
C ALA A 128 2.44 -2.63 -19.38
N TRP A 129 2.64 -1.97 -18.25
CA TRP A 129 1.74 -2.04 -17.12
C TRP A 129 1.64 -0.68 -16.46
N ARG A 130 0.47 -0.35 -15.94
CA ARG A 130 0.23 0.89 -15.22
C ARG A 130 -0.82 0.71 -14.16
N ARG A 131 -0.67 1.45 -13.06
CA ARG A 131 -1.72 1.57 -12.05
C ARG A 131 -2.82 2.49 -12.56
N LEU A 132 -4.07 2.05 -12.45
CA LEU A 132 -5.23 2.89 -12.72
C LEU A 132 -5.68 3.62 -11.44
N PRO A 133 -6.16 4.87 -11.55
CA PRO A 133 -6.80 5.55 -10.44
C PRO A 133 -8.09 4.80 -10.06
N ALA A 134 -8.37 4.71 -8.75
CA ALA A 134 -9.50 3.95 -8.22
C ALA A 134 -10.89 4.41 -8.73
N ALA A 135 -10.97 5.58 -9.36
CA ALA A 135 -12.19 6.18 -9.91
C ALA A 135 -12.43 5.92 -11.41
N GLY A 136 -11.57 5.15 -12.08
CA GLY A 136 -11.53 5.07 -13.55
C GLY A 136 -12.14 3.83 -14.21
N VAL A 137 -12.86 2.97 -13.47
CA VAL A 137 -13.54 1.80 -14.06
C VAL A 137 -15.03 2.12 -14.17
N ARG A 138 -15.44 2.63 -15.33
CA ARG A 138 -16.83 2.65 -15.79
C ARG A 138 -16.99 1.63 -16.90
#